data_AF-A0A832CIS9-F1
#
_entry.id   AF-A0A832CIS9-F1
#
_cell.length_a   1.000
_cell.length_b   1.000
_cell.length_c   1.000
_cell.angle_alpha   90.00
_cell.angle_beta   90.00
_cell.angle_gamma   90.00
#
_symmetry.space_group_name_H-M   'P 1'
#
loop_
_entity.id
_entity.type
_entity.pdbx_description
1 polymer ?
#
loop_
_entity_poly.entity_id
_entity_poly.type
_entity_poly.pdbx_seq_one_letter_code
_entity_poly.pdbx_strand_id
1 'polypeptide(L)' 'MGRVTTITVSAETKELLEKLKGGKTWEEFLRSLAEDMLRERRERVRERLGELLEAEFEEVRVRRWAREY' A
#
# COMPACT_ATOMS: atom_id res chain seq x y z
N MET A 1 25.89 -8.70 -14.56
CA MET A 1 25.72 -7.37 -13.91
C MET A 1 24.42 -6.77 -14.42
N GLY A 2 23.47 -6.47 -13.54
CA GLY A 2 22.20 -5.85 -13.95
C GLY A 2 22.41 -4.44 -14.50
N ARG A 3 21.45 -3.93 -15.29
CA ARG A 3 21.50 -2.56 -15.81
C ARG A 3 21.34 -1.58 -14.64
N VAL A 4 22.34 -0.73 -14.42
CA VAL A 4 22.29 0.33 -13.40
C VAL A 4 21.59 1.55 -13.99
N THR A 5 20.74 2.19 -13.20
CA THR A 5 20.00 3.39 -13.60
C THR A 5 20.12 4.46 -12.52
N THR A 6 20.07 5.74 -12.91
CA THR A 6 20.15 6.88 -11.99
C THR A 6 18.78 7.55 -11.88
N ILE A 7 18.38 7.92 -10.67
CA ILE A 7 17.18 8.71 -10.39
C ILE A 7 17.64 10.05 -9.82
N THR A 8 17.26 11.14 -10.47
CA THR A 8 17.58 12.50 -10.02
C THR A 8 16.52 12.97 -9.02
N VAL A 9 16.96 13.47 -7.87
CA VAL A 9 16.10 14.01 -6.81
C VAL A 9 16.70 15.30 -6.27
N SER A 10 15.93 16.10 -5.53
CA SER A 10 16.48 17.27 -4.84
C SER A 10 17.49 16.87 -3.77
N ALA A 11 18.41 17.78 -3.43
CA ALA A 11 19.37 17.56 -2.36
C ALA A 11 18.67 17.27 -1.02
N GLU A 12 17.63 18.04 -0.69
CA GLU A 12 16.80 17.85 0.51
C GLU A 12 16.17 16.46 0.57
N THR A 13 15.66 15.97 -0.57
CA THR A 13 15.08 14.61 -0.67
C THR A 13 16.15 13.56 -0.41
N LYS A 14 17.34 13.72 -0.99
CA LYS A 14 18.45 12.79 -0.79
C LYS A 14 18.89 12.75 0.68
N GLU A 15 19.01 13.91 1.34
CA GLU A 15 19.36 13.98 2.76
C GLU A 15 18.31 13.29 3.65
N LEU A 16 17.02 13.50 3.37
CA LEU A 16 15.95 12.80 4.07
C LEU A 16 16.07 11.28 3.91
N LEU A 17 16.27 10.82 2.67
CA LEU A 17 16.41 9.40 2.37
C LEU A 17 17.67 8.80 3.00
N GLU A 18 18.77 9.54 3.09
CA GLU A 18 20.01 9.07 3.76
C GLU A 18 19.81 8.85 5.26
N LYS A 19 19.08 9.75 5.93
CA LYS A 19 18.71 9.60 7.35
C LYS A 19 17.89 8.34 7.60
N LEU A 20 16.99 8.00 6.66
CA LEU A 20 16.12 6.83 6.73
C LEU A 20 16.82 5.53 6.29
N LYS A 21 17.74 5.61 5.34
CA LYS A 21 18.50 4.46 4.80
C LYS A 21 19.31 3.77 5.89
N GLY A 22 19.90 4.55 6.80
CA GLY A 22 20.82 4.04 7.81
C GLY A 22 21.98 3.26 7.18
N GLY A 23 22.27 2.07 7.72
CA GLY A 23 23.35 1.20 7.27
C GLY A 23 23.10 0.42 5.97
N LYS A 24 21.89 0.47 5.41
CA LYS A 24 21.53 -0.29 4.19
C LYS A 24 22.20 0.27 2.94
N THR A 25 22.34 -0.53 1.89
CA THR A 25 22.64 -0.02 0.55
C THR A 25 21.44 0.75 -0.02
N TRP A 26 21.68 1.59 -1.03
CA TRP A 26 20.59 2.31 -1.73
C TRP A 26 19.60 1.34 -2.38
N GLU A 27 20.08 0.23 -2.93
CA GLU A 27 19.23 -0.77 -3.58
C GLU A 27 18.31 -1.47 -2.58
N GLU A 28 18.86 -1.93 -1.44
CA GLU A 28 18.07 -2.58 -0.38
C GLU A 28 17.02 -1.62 0.20
N PHE A 29 17.42 -0.37 0.45
CA PHE A 29 16.53 0.62 1.03
C PHE A 29 15.38 1.00 0.09
N LEU A 30 15.69 1.33 -1.17
CA LEU A 30 14.68 1.71 -2.16
C LEU A 30 13.76 0.53 -2.50
N ARG A 31 14.29 -0.70 -2.52
CA ARG A 31 13.48 -1.91 -2.69
C ARG A 31 12.52 -2.10 -1.51
N SER A 32 13.02 -1.98 -0.27
CA SER A 32 12.14 -2.10 0.91
C SER A 32 11.04 -1.04 0.92
N LEU A 33 11.37 0.22 0.56
CA LEU A 33 10.37 1.29 0.47
C LEU A 33 9.29 0.98 -0.57
N ALA A 34 9.67 0.45 -1.73
CA ALA A 34 8.71 0.06 -2.76
C ALA A 34 7.79 -1.09 -2.29
N GLU A 35 8.35 -2.09 -1.61
CA GLU A 35 7.59 -3.22 -1.07
C GLU A 35 6.61 -2.80 0.03
N ASP A 36 7.01 -1.90 0.91
CA ASP A 36 6.18 -1.34 1.97
C ASP A 36 5.03 -0.51 1.38
N MET A 37 5.31 0.36 0.41
CA MET A 37 4.27 1.13 -0.29
C MET A 37 3.25 0.22 -0.99
N LEU A 38 3.71 -0.89 -1.60
CA LEU A 38 2.83 -1.89 -2.19
C LEU A 38 2.01 -2.64 -1.14
N ARG A 39 2.59 -2.94 0.02
CA ARG A 39 1.90 -3.60 1.13
C ARG A 39 0.77 -2.74 1.66
N GLU A 40 1.06 -1.49 2.00
CA GLU A 40 0.04 -0.55 2.49
C GLU A 40 -1.07 -0.34 1.46
N ARG A 41 -0.71 -0.24 0.17
CA ARG A 41 -1.71 -0.11 -0.90
C ARG A 41 -2.64 -1.33 -0.93
N ARG A 42 -2.11 -2.53 -0.77
CA ARG A 42 -2.92 -3.77 -0.71
C ARG A 42 -3.79 -3.81 0.53
N GLU A 43 -3.29 -3.38 1.68
CA GLU A 43 -4.06 -3.31 2.92
C GLU A 43 -5.24 -2.35 2.80
N ARG A 44 -5.01 -1.11 2.32
CA ARG A 44 -6.09 -0.14 2.06
C ARG A 44 -7.15 -0.67 1.09
N VAL A 45 -6.73 -1.41 0.06
CA VAL A 45 -7.68 -2.03 -0.88
C VAL A 45 -8.49 -3.14 -0.20
N ARG A 46 -7.86 -3.96 0.65
CA ARG A 46 -8.56 -5.03 1.39
C ARG A 46 -9.56 -4.46 2.38
N GLU A 47 -9.19 -3.43 3.12
CA GLU A 47 -10.07 -2.73 4.05
C GLU A 47 -11.31 -2.19 3.32
N ARG A 48 -11.10 -1.43 2.25
CA ARG A 48 -12.20 -0.91 1.43
C ARG A 48 -13.07 -2.00 0.80
N LEU A 49 -12.48 -3.12 0.40
CA LEU A 49 -13.23 -4.26 -0.12
C LEU A 49 -14.07 -4.91 1.00
N GLY A 50 -13.54 -5.01 2.22
CA GLY A 50 -14.25 -5.49 3.39
C GLY A 50 -15.49 -4.65 3.69
N GLU A 51 -15.34 -3.33 3.72
CA GLU A 51 -16.46 -2.39 3.94
C GLU A 51 -17.56 -2.54 2.88
N LEU A 52 -17.18 -2.64 1.59
CA LEU A 52 -18.14 -2.83 0.50
C LEU A 52 -18.88 -4.17 0.60
N LEU A 53 -18.18 -5.24 0.97
CA LEU A 53 -18.80 -6.55 1.16
C LEU A 53 -19.75 -6.54 2.35
N GLU A 54 -19.36 -5.98 3.51
CA GLU A 54 -20.24 -5.86 4.68
C GLU A 54 -21.52 -5.07 4.36
N ALA A 55 -21.39 -3.95 3.64
CA ALA A 55 -22.53 -3.15 3.19
C ALA A 55 -23.47 -3.96 2.28
N GLU A 56 -22.94 -4.69 1.29
CA GLU A 56 -23.78 -5.55 0.44
C GLU A 56 -24.43 -6.70 1.23
N PHE A 57 -23.71 -7.35 2.15
CA PHE A 57 -24.28 -8.41 2.99
C PHE A 57 -25.40 -7.91 3.90
N GLU A 58 -25.31 -6.67 4.39
CA GLU A 58 -26.37 -6.05 5.17
C GLU A 58 -27.62 -5.74 4.33
N GLU A 59 -27.45 -5.18 3.13
CA GLU A 59 -28.56 -4.95 2.19
C GLU A 59 -29.28 -6.24 1.78
N VAL A 60 -28.53 -7.32 1.50
CA VAL A 60 -29.11 -8.62 1.14
C VAL A 60 -29.89 -9.23 2.31
N ARG A 61 -29.38 -9.13 3.55
CA ARG A 61 -30.09 -9.61 4.74
C ARG A 61 -31.39 -8.86 4.97
N VAL A 62 -31.38 -7.52 4.88
CA VAL A 62 -32.58 -6.69 5.06
C VAL A 62 -33.64 -7.01 4.01
N ARG A 63 -33.24 -7.17 2.73
CA ARG A 63 -34.17 -7.56 1.65
C ARG A 63 -34.76 -8.95 1.84
N ARG A 64 -34.00 -9.90 2.38
CA ARG A 64 -34.49 -11.26 2.68
C ARG A 64 -35.55 -11.21 3.79
N TRP A 65 -35.26 -10.47 4.86
CA TRP A 65 -36.17 -10.30 5.99
C TRP A 65 -37.49 -9.64 5.58
N ALA A 66 -37.44 -8.62 4.71
CA ALA A 66 -38.62 -7.93 4.20
C ALA A 66 -39.50 -8.77 3.24
N ARG A 67 -39.02 -9.91 2.73
CA ARG A 67 -39.80 -10.84 1.89
C ARG A 67 -40.46 -11.97 2.68
N GLU A 68 -40.05 -12.16 3.94
CA GLU A 68 -40.58 -13.21 4.82
C GLU A 68 -41.76 -12.72 5.69
N TYR A 69 -42.18 -11.45 5.53
CA TYR A 69 -43.36 -10.84 6.14
C TYR A 69 -44.39 -10.39 5.11
#